data_AF-A0A261GWR5-F1
#
_entry.id   AF-A0A261GWR5-F1
#
_cell.length_a   1.000
_cell.length_b   1.000
_cell.length_c   1.000
_cell.angle_alpha   90.00
_cell.angle_beta   90.00
_cell.angle_gamma   90.00
#
_symmetry.space_group_name_H-M   'P 1'
#
loop_
_entity.id
_entity.type
_entity.pdbx_description
1 polymer ?
#
loop_
_entity_poly.entity_id
_entity_poly.type
_entity_poly.pdbx_seq_one_letter_code
_entity_poly.pdbx_strand_id
1 'polypeptide(L)'
;MSGNKRSYSHIKLTYVTHFYCNQKTTDSVIQLLTKYASYPKELLDRIHFVIVDDGSPIEYEIPDLPLNLTWLKVKKDIRWNQAGARNLGVLYAKSDSVIATDLDHEFPESTLEKLLKLKSIGKRLYKFWRKNPENNTWKKGHPNIFLFSRGRFFELFGYDEEFAGNYGAEDFRFVKFHKDQGTIHVHLPKKYFCIERQDIDRKRSYHSLNRDLSFNTPVDARKKLEFQWYGHGYGHSRSSFNFEHEVLREYWREPPPPSIDKSWKRRYLLRTLLPKGW
;
A
#
# COMPACT_ATOMS: atom_id res chain seq x y z
N MET A 1 -8.14 -33.49 10.24
CA MET A 1 -7.76 -32.20 9.61
C MET A 1 -6.27 -32.00 9.82
N SER A 2 -5.46 -32.03 8.75
CA SER A 2 -4.01 -31.82 8.89
C SER A 2 -3.76 -30.41 9.43
N GLY A 3 -3.22 -30.29 10.64
CA GLY A 3 -2.97 -29.03 11.35
C GLY A 3 -1.93 -28.09 10.73
N ASN A 4 -1.62 -28.24 9.44
CA ASN A 4 -0.70 -27.37 8.72
C ASN A 4 -1.43 -26.09 8.29
N LYS A 5 -1.07 -24.97 8.93
CA LYS A 5 -1.49 -23.64 8.50
C LYS A 5 -0.97 -23.34 7.09
N ARG A 6 -1.75 -22.60 6.29
CA ARG A 6 -1.36 -22.19 4.94
C ARG A 6 -0.08 -21.35 4.97
N SER A 7 0.84 -21.63 4.04
CA SER A 7 2.06 -20.84 3.84
C SER A 7 1.85 -19.80 2.73
N TYR A 8 2.37 -18.59 2.95
CA TYR A 8 2.31 -17.48 2.00
C TYR A 8 3.68 -17.11 1.42
N SER A 9 4.70 -17.96 1.61
CA SER A 9 6.09 -17.66 1.22
C SER A 9 6.31 -17.48 -0.30
N HIS A 10 5.35 -17.94 -1.12
CA HIS A 10 5.33 -17.79 -2.56
C HIS A 10 4.92 -16.37 -3.00
N ILE A 11 4.16 -15.64 -2.18
CA ILE A 11 3.79 -14.24 -2.41
C ILE A 11 5.04 -13.37 -2.32
N LYS A 12 5.35 -12.63 -3.39
CA LYS A 12 6.53 -11.76 -3.46
C LYS A 12 6.18 -10.27 -3.44
N LEU A 13 4.93 -9.94 -3.72
CA LEU A 13 4.45 -8.57 -3.76
C LEU A 13 3.05 -8.49 -3.18
N THR A 14 2.78 -7.46 -2.37
CA THR A 14 1.45 -7.13 -1.92
C THR A 14 1.07 -5.80 -2.51
N TYR A 15 -0.04 -5.77 -3.23
CA TYR A 15 -0.71 -4.57 -3.70
C TYR A 15 -1.74 -4.14 -2.65
N VAL A 16 -1.58 -2.95 -2.10
CA VAL A 16 -2.50 -2.37 -1.12
C VAL A 16 -3.18 -1.16 -1.74
N THR A 17 -4.50 -1.16 -1.74
CA THR A 17 -5.31 0.03 -1.99
C THR A 17 -6.45 0.09 -0.99
N HIS A 18 -7.05 1.26 -0.89
CA HIS A 18 -8.20 1.53 -0.03
C HIS A 18 -9.21 2.37 -0.80
N PHE A 19 -10.45 2.33 -0.35
CA PHE A 19 -11.52 3.13 -0.91
C PHE A 19 -12.51 3.51 0.19
N TYR A 20 -13.18 4.62 -0.04
CA TYR A 20 -14.39 4.99 0.68
C TYR A 20 -15.43 5.35 -0.37
N CYS A 21 -16.60 4.76 -0.28
CA CYS A 21 -17.69 5.01 -1.21
C CYS A 21 -18.96 5.39 -0.45
N ASN A 22 -19.33 6.67 -0.54
CA ASN A 22 -20.64 7.17 -0.14
C ASN A 22 -21.63 7.24 -1.34
N GLN A 23 -21.21 6.75 -2.50
CA GLN A 23 -22.03 6.64 -3.71
C GLN A 23 -22.57 5.21 -3.82
N LYS A 24 -23.59 4.99 -4.66
CA LYS A 24 -24.39 3.75 -4.65
C LYS A 24 -23.63 2.46 -5.01
N THR A 25 -22.41 2.50 -5.55
CA THR A 25 -21.73 1.30 -6.08
C THR A 25 -20.22 1.28 -5.80
N THR A 26 -19.64 0.08 -5.74
CA THR A 26 -18.18 -0.17 -5.63
C THR A 26 -17.50 -0.45 -6.97
N ASP A 27 -18.16 -0.10 -8.08
CA ASP A 27 -17.78 -0.51 -9.43
C ASP A 27 -16.34 -0.16 -9.79
N SER A 28 -15.84 0.99 -9.32
CA SER A 28 -14.45 1.40 -9.60
C SER A 28 -13.42 0.45 -9.01
N VAL A 29 -13.67 -0.12 -7.83
CA VAL A 29 -12.77 -1.12 -7.21
C VAL A 29 -12.89 -2.44 -7.96
N ILE A 30 -14.12 -2.84 -8.27
CA ILE A 30 -14.39 -4.09 -8.99
C ILE A 30 -13.74 -4.08 -10.37
N GLN A 31 -13.90 -3.00 -11.14
CA GLN A 31 -13.30 -2.86 -12.47
C GLN A 31 -11.76 -2.96 -12.44
N LEU A 32 -11.13 -2.36 -11.43
CA LEU A 32 -9.68 -2.44 -11.25
C LEU A 32 -9.23 -3.88 -11.00
N LEU A 33 -9.91 -4.58 -10.09
CA LEU A 33 -9.56 -5.95 -9.76
C LEU A 33 -9.86 -6.91 -10.91
N THR A 34 -10.96 -6.71 -11.63
CA THR A 34 -11.27 -7.46 -12.85
C THR A 34 -10.18 -7.27 -13.91
N LYS A 35 -9.65 -6.05 -14.05
CA LYS A 35 -8.52 -5.79 -14.94
C LYS A 35 -7.24 -6.50 -14.48
N TYR A 36 -6.95 -6.55 -13.18
CA TYR A 36 -5.82 -7.34 -12.70
C TYR A 36 -6.06 -8.85 -12.87
N ALA A 37 -7.30 -9.32 -12.72
CA ALA A 37 -7.65 -10.72 -12.87
C ALA A 37 -7.42 -11.26 -14.30
N SER A 38 -7.26 -10.38 -15.30
CA SER A 38 -6.89 -10.77 -16.67
C SER A 38 -5.39 -10.95 -16.89
N TYR A 39 -4.54 -10.63 -15.90
CA TYR A 39 -3.09 -10.77 -16.02
C TYR A 39 -2.67 -12.25 -15.97
N PRO A 40 -1.46 -12.59 -16.48
CA PRO A 40 -1.00 -13.97 -16.51
C PRO A 40 -1.00 -14.65 -15.13
N LYS A 41 -1.35 -15.93 -15.13
CA LYS A 41 -1.48 -16.74 -13.91
C LYS A 41 -0.20 -16.72 -13.06
N GLU A 42 0.96 -16.82 -13.69
CA GLU A 42 2.27 -16.86 -13.04
C GLU A 42 2.56 -15.57 -12.26
N LEU A 43 2.02 -14.44 -12.73
CA LEU A 43 2.07 -13.17 -12.04
C LEU A 43 1.10 -13.16 -10.85
N LEU A 44 -0.16 -13.49 -11.09
CA LEU A 44 -1.23 -13.47 -10.09
C LEU A 44 -0.99 -14.42 -8.93
N ASP A 45 -0.41 -15.58 -9.18
CA ASP A 45 -0.04 -16.57 -8.17
C ASP A 45 0.95 -15.98 -7.14
N ARG A 46 1.69 -14.92 -7.47
CA ARG A 46 2.75 -14.34 -6.61
C ARG A 46 2.43 -12.94 -6.08
N ILE A 47 1.29 -12.38 -6.45
CA ILE A 47 0.80 -11.08 -5.97
C ILE A 47 -0.37 -11.33 -5.03
N HIS A 48 -0.35 -10.63 -3.90
CA HIS A 48 -1.46 -10.54 -2.97
C HIS A 48 -2.10 -9.16 -3.09
N PHE A 49 -3.42 -9.10 -3.23
CA PHE A 49 -4.21 -7.87 -3.28
C PHE A 49 -4.90 -7.68 -1.94
N VAL A 50 -4.60 -6.57 -1.26
CA VAL A 50 -5.28 -6.15 -0.04
C VAL A 50 -6.10 -4.92 -0.35
N ILE A 51 -7.41 -5.04 -0.16
CA ILE A 51 -8.38 -3.99 -0.44
C ILE A 51 -9.02 -3.62 0.89
N VAL A 52 -8.96 -2.33 1.22
CA VAL A 52 -9.52 -1.81 2.47
C VAL A 52 -10.69 -0.88 2.16
N ASP A 53 -11.89 -1.29 2.57
CA ASP A 53 -13.03 -0.40 2.68
C ASP A 53 -12.89 0.43 3.96
N ASP A 54 -12.70 1.74 3.81
CA ASP A 54 -12.50 2.70 4.89
C ASP A 54 -13.83 3.16 5.51
N GLY A 55 -14.73 2.23 5.80
CA GLY A 55 -15.99 2.52 6.49
C GLY A 55 -17.12 3.01 5.58
N SER A 56 -17.19 2.54 4.33
CA SER A 56 -18.26 2.91 3.40
C SER A 56 -19.65 2.57 3.96
N PRO A 57 -20.62 3.50 3.93
CA PRO A 57 -21.98 3.30 4.44
C PRO A 57 -22.89 2.49 3.49
N ILE A 58 -22.31 1.82 2.50
CA ILE A 58 -23.04 1.03 1.51
C ILE A 58 -22.82 -0.47 1.73
N GLU A 59 -23.82 -1.24 1.33
CA GLU A 59 -23.70 -2.68 1.14
C GLU A 59 -23.27 -2.97 -0.31
N TYR A 60 -22.46 -4.00 -0.47
CA TYR A 60 -21.99 -4.45 -1.76
C TYR A 60 -21.56 -5.92 -1.68
N GLU A 61 -21.60 -6.60 -2.82
CA GLU A 61 -21.07 -7.94 -2.94
C GLU A 61 -19.62 -7.88 -3.41
N ILE A 62 -18.78 -8.73 -2.82
CA ILE A 62 -17.39 -8.89 -3.26
C ILE A 62 -17.41 -9.98 -4.35
N PRO A 63 -17.04 -9.67 -5.60
CA PRO A 63 -17.07 -10.64 -6.69
C PRO A 63 -16.08 -11.78 -6.45
N ASP A 64 -16.36 -12.95 -7.02
CA ASP A 64 -15.38 -14.03 -7.05
C ASP A 64 -14.37 -13.77 -8.17
N LEU A 65 -13.15 -13.38 -7.78
CA LEU A 65 -12.07 -13.06 -8.71
C LEU A 65 -10.90 -14.02 -8.46
N PRO A 66 -10.23 -14.49 -9.53
CA PRO A 66 -9.10 -15.39 -9.42
C PRO A 66 -7.83 -14.63 -9.00
N LEU A 67 -7.84 -14.00 -7.82
CA LEU A 67 -6.76 -13.19 -7.26
C LEU A 67 -6.47 -13.65 -5.84
N ASN A 68 -5.21 -13.73 -5.41
CA ASN A 68 -4.95 -13.80 -3.96
C ASN A 68 -5.45 -12.50 -3.32
N LEU A 69 -6.57 -12.55 -2.62
CA LEU A 69 -7.34 -11.38 -2.21
C LEU A 69 -7.62 -11.42 -0.72
N THR A 70 -7.33 -10.33 -0.04
CA THR A 70 -7.89 -10.01 1.28
C THR A 70 -8.70 -8.74 1.15
N TRP A 71 -10.00 -8.82 1.46
CA TRP A 71 -10.88 -7.67 1.52
C TRP A 71 -11.22 -7.36 2.98
N LEU A 72 -10.89 -6.15 3.41
CA LEU A 72 -11.05 -5.67 4.77
C LEU A 72 -12.09 -4.55 4.80
N LYS A 73 -12.82 -4.43 5.90
CA LYS A 73 -13.71 -3.29 6.16
C LYS A 73 -13.44 -2.71 7.53
N VAL A 74 -13.21 -1.40 7.59
CA VAL A 74 -13.27 -0.64 8.82
C VAL A 74 -14.74 -0.53 9.23
N LYS A 75 -15.07 -0.91 10.47
CA LYS A 75 -16.47 -0.99 10.90
C LYS A 75 -17.13 0.37 11.09
N LYS A 76 -16.33 1.39 11.38
CA LYS A 76 -16.80 2.76 11.64
C LYS A 76 -16.35 3.69 10.52
N ASP A 77 -17.27 4.51 10.02
CA ASP A 77 -16.91 5.64 9.15
C ASP A 77 -16.13 6.68 9.99
N ILE A 78 -14.81 6.69 9.80
CA ILE A 78 -13.90 7.66 10.41
C ILE A 78 -13.54 8.66 9.31
N ARG A 79 -13.94 9.92 9.53
CA ARG A 79 -13.65 10.99 8.60
C ARG A 79 -12.15 11.08 8.32
N TRP A 80 -11.74 11.12 7.05
CA TRP A 80 -10.34 11.25 6.64
C TRP A 80 -9.39 10.19 7.25
N ASN A 81 -9.76 8.91 7.20
CA ASN A 81 -9.00 7.82 7.81
C ASN A 81 -8.00 7.13 6.85
N GLN A 82 -7.48 7.86 5.87
CA GLN A 82 -6.52 7.33 4.90
C GLN A 82 -5.28 6.72 5.57
N ALA A 83 -4.77 7.32 6.65
CA ALA A 83 -3.66 6.79 7.44
C ALA A 83 -3.99 5.40 8.02
N GLY A 84 -5.16 5.27 8.67
CA GLY A 84 -5.62 4.03 9.28
C GLY A 84 -5.87 2.93 8.24
N ALA A 85 -6.58 3.25 7.15
CA ALA A 85 -6.84 2.30 6.07
C ALA A 85 -5.54 1.75 5.45
N ARG A 86 -4.53 2.60 5.26
CA ARG A 86 -3.22 2.18 4.73
C ARG A 86 -2.44 1.34 5.73
N ASN A 87 -2.41 1.72 7.00
CA ASN A 87 -1.83 0.90 8.07
C ASN A 87 -2.45 -0.50 8.09
N LEU A 88 -3.78 -0.57 8.05
CA LEU A 88 -4.52 -1.83 8.01
C LEU A 88 -4.17 -2.67 6.78
N GLY A 89 -4.10 -2.06 5.61
CA GLY A 89 -3.72 -2.77 4.39
C GLY A 89 -2.32 -3.38 4.46
N VAL A 90 -1.34 -2.63 5.00
CA VAL A 90 0.04 -3.11 5.18
C VAL A 90 0.16 -4.16 6.30
N LEU A 91 -0.70 -4.08 7.32
CA LEU A 91 -0.77 -5.09 8.39
C LEU A 91 -1.07 -6.48 7.82
N TYR A 92 -2.02 -6.55 6.89
CA TYR A 92 -2.44 -7.80 6.26
C TYR A 92 -1.56 -8.27 5.09
N ALA A 93 -0.58 -7.47 4.68
CA ALA A 93 0.35 -7.82 3.62
C ALA A 93 1.11 -9.14 3.92
N LYS A 94 1.21 -10.02 2.92
CA LYS A 94 1.86 -11.34 3.03
C LYS A 94 3.29 -11.36 2.48
N SER A 95 3.76 -10.25 1.92
CA SER A 95 5.13 -10.07 1.45
C SER A 95 5.80 -8.88 2.12
N ASP A 96 7.14 -8.88 2.10
CA ASP A 96 7.90 -7.69 2.51
C ASP A 96 7.82 -6.58 1.45
N SER A 97 7.76 -6.91 0.16
CA SER A 97 7.54 -5.88 -0.86
C SER A 97 6.07 -5.49 -0.92
N VAL A 98 5.77 -4.21 -0.66
CA VAL A 98 4.41 -3.68 -0.63
C VAL A 98 4.32 -2.45 -1.52
N ILE A 99 3.33 -2.42 -2.42
CA ILE A 99 2.88 -1.22 -3.11
C ILE A 99 1.69 -0.68 -2.35
N ALA A 100 1.72 0.58 -1.93
CA ALA A 100 0.54 1.29 -1.44
C ALA A 100 0.17 2.37 -2.46
N THR A 101 -1.10 2.37 -2.87
CA THR A 101 -1.63 3.29 -3.89
C THR A 101 -3.07 3.67 -3.59
N ASP A 102 -3.50 4.77 -4.19
CA ASP A 102 -4.91 5.17 -4.26
C ASP A 102 -5.62 4.44 -5.40
N LEU A 103 -6.94 4.41 -5.36
CA LEU A 103 -7.80 3.72 -6.34
C LEU A 103 -7.72 4.32 -7.75
N ASP A 104 -7.30 5.58 -7.89
CA ASP A 104 -7.19 6.32 -9.13
C ASP A 104 -5.92 6.02 -9.94
N HIS A 105 -5.15 5.01 -9.52
CA HIS A 105 -3.98 4.55 -10.24
C HIS A 105 -3.97 3.04 -10.40
N GLU A 106 -3.48 2.60 -11.55
CA GLU A 106 -3.28 1.19 -11.87
C GLU A 106 -1.84 0.95 -12.33
N PHE A 107 -1.40 -0.32 -12.28
CA PHE A 107 -0.05 -0.71 -12.65
C PHE A 107 -0.08 -1.65 -13.86
N PRO A 108 0.64 -1.34 -14.95
CA PRO A 108 0.81 -2.27 -16.05
C PRO A 108 1.44 -3.58 -15.60
N GLU A 109 1.08 -4.67 -16.28
CA GLU A 109 1.64 -6.01 -16.09
C GLU A 109 3.18 -5.99 -16.03
N SER A 110 3.83 -5.35 -17.02
CA SER A 110 5.29 -5.24 -17.11
C SER A 110 5.94 -4.53 -15.91
N THR A 111 5.19 -3.62 -15.26
CA THR A 111 5.65 -2.98 -14.03
C THR A 111 5.55 -3.98 -12.89
N LEU A 112 4.41 -4.64 -12.68
CA LEU A 112 4.25 -5.64 -11.62
C LEU A 112 5.25 -6.80 -11.74
N GLU A 113 5.52 -7.29 -12.96
CA GLU A 113 6.56 -8.28 -13.23
C GLU A 113 7.94 -7.82 -12.76
N LYS A 114 8.29 -6.55 -13.03
CA LYS A 114 9.56 -5.99 -12.58
C LYS A 114 9.63 -5.97 -11.05
N LEU A 115 8.54 -5.61 -10.39
CA LEU A 115 8.48 -5.49 -8.94
C LEU A 115 8.62 -6.85 -8.25
N LEU A 116 8.05 -7.93 -8.80
CA LEU A 116 8.29 -9.29 -8.32
C LEU A 116 9.76 -9.74 -8.42
N LYS A 117 10.50 -9.18 -9.37
CA LYS A 117 11.93 -9.49 -9.64
C LYS A 117 12.88 -8.60 -8.82
N LEU A 118 12.37 -7.60 -8.09
CA LEU A 118 13.22 -6.82 -7.21
C LEU A 118 13.72 -7.68 -6.05
N LYS A 119 14.99 -7.50 -5.70
CA LYS A 119 15.54 -8.01 -4.44
C LYS A 119 14.88 -7.25 -3.27
N SER A 120 15.28 -7.59 -2.06
CA SER A 120 14.88 -6.86 -0.85
C SER A 120 14.93 -5.34 -1.05
N ILE A 121 13.81 -4.67 -0.75
CA ILE A 121 13.69 -3.22 -0.84
C ILE A 121 14.47 -2.56 0.30
N GLY A 122 14.46 -3.17 1.50
CA GLY A 122 15.18 -2.69 2.67
C GLY A 122 14.81 -1.25 3.02
N LYS A 123 15.81 -0.36 3.13
CA LYS A 123 15.62 1.06 3.46
C LYS A 123 15.20 1.93 2.28
N ARG A 124 14.80 1.37 1.13
CA ARG A 124 14.40 2.15 -0.04
C ARG A 124 12.90 2.36 -0.06
N LEU A 125 12.49 3.54 -0.52
CA LEU A 125 11.11 3.87 -0.85
C LEU A 125 11.08 4.30 -2.30
N TYR A 126 10.48 3.46 -3.15
CA TYR A 126 10.44 3.66 -4.59
C TYR A 126 9.19 4.46 -4.97
N LYS A 127 9.39 5.51 -5.77
CA LYS A 127 8.34 6.31 -6.41
C LYS A 127 8.20 5.91 -7.87
N PHE A 128 6.98 6.03 -8.37
CA PHE A 128 6.62 5.71 -9.75
C PHE A 128 6.45 6.98 -10.57
N TRP A 129 6.76 6.90 -11.86
CA TRP A 129 6.27 7.91 -12.81
C TRP A 129 4.79 7.65 -13.08
N ARG A 130 4.04 8.71 -13.33
CA ARG A 130 2.62 8.63 -13.68
C ARG A 130 2.44 8.94 -15.15
N LYS A 131 1.81 8.02 -15.87
CA LYS A 131 1.46 8.20 -17.28
C LYS A 131 -0.03 8.50 -17.37
N ASN A 132 -0.37 9.61 -18.01
CA ASN A 132 -1.75 9.88 -18.40
C ASN A 132 -1.97 9.26 -19.80
N PRO A 133 -2.94 8.36 -19.97
CA PRO A 133 -3.14 7.65 -21.22
C PRO A 133 -3.77 8.53 -22.33
N GLU A 134 -4.56 9.56 -21.99
CA GLU A 134 -5.29 10.38 -22.96
C GLU A 134 -4.37 11.32 -23.74
N ASN A 135 -3.47 11.99 -23.04
CA ASN A 135 -2.54 12.97 -23.64
C ASN A 135 -1.10 12.48 -23.69
N ASN A 136 -0.85 11.22 -23.30
CA ASN A 136 0.47 10.58 -23.26
C ASN A 136 1.51 11.37 -22.45
N THR A 137 1.08 12.20 -21.49
CA THR A 137 1.98 13.02 -20.68
C THR A 137 2.52 12.25 -19.47
N TRP A 138 3.72 12.66 -19.05
CA TRP A 138 4.41 12.10 -17.89
C TRP A 138 4.39 13.10 -16.74
N LYS A 139 3.95 12.64 -15.58
CA LYS A 139 4.00 13.41 -14.32
C LYS A 139 4.93 12.72 -13.32
N LYS A 140 5.52 13.51 -12.44
CA LYS A 140 6.26 12.99 -11.28
C LYS A 140 5.32 12.19 -10.36
N GLY A 141 5.91 11.30 -9.59
CA GLY A 141 5.17 10.38 -8.72
C GLY A 141 4.31 11.08 -7.70
N HIS A 142 3.12 10.51 -7.47
CA HIS A 142 2.19 10.98 -6.46
C HIS A 142 2.85 10.88 -5.06
N PRO A 143 2.61 11.84 -4.15
CA PRO A 143 3.12 11.79 -2.78
C PRO A 143 2.52 10.65 -1.95
N ASN A 144 1.60 9.83 -2.49
CA ASN A 144 0.99 8.72 -1.77
C ASN A 144 1.03 7.37 -2.53
N ILE A 145 1.91 7.25 -3.54
CA ILE A 145 2.09 6.01 -4.31
C ILE A 145 3.53 5.54 -4.23
N PHE A 146 3.73 4.44 -3.50
CA PHE A 146 5.07 3.97 -3.15
C PHE A 146 5.18 2.46 -3.19
N LEU A 147 6.39 1.99 -3.46
CA LEU A 147 6.82 0.63 -3.16
C LEU A 147 7.86 0.68 -2.04
N PHE A 148 7.63 -0.07 -0.96
CA PHE A 148 8.50 -0.09 0.22
C PHE A 148 8.55 -1.49 0.86
N SER A 149 9.47 -1.66 1.81
CA SER A 149 9.53 -2.85 2.66
C SER A 149 8.50 -2.74 3.79
N ARG A 150 7.66 -3.77 3.97
CA ARG A 150 6.74 -3.93 5.10
C ARG A 150 7.49 -3.87 6.43
N GLY A 151 8.66 -4.50 6.51
CA GLY A 151 9.53 -4.40 7.66
C GLY A 151 9.96 -2.97 7.95
N ARG A 152 10.37 -2.22 6.93
CA ARG A 152 10.74 -0.79 7.08
C ARG A 152 9.55 0.08 7.46
N PHE A 153 8.35 -0.23 6.96
CA PHE A 153 7.12 0.48 7.30
C PHE A 153 6.82 0.38 8.80
N PHE A 154 6.82 -0.83 9.36
CA PHE A 154 6.55 -1.02 10.79
C PHE A 154 7.73 -0.67 11.70
N GLU A 155 8.97 -0.76 11.23
CA GLU A 155 10.14 -0.19 11.93
C GLU A 155 9.92 1.31 12.20
N LEU A 156 9.23 2.00 11.29
CA LEU A 156 8.91 3.43 11.39
C LEU A 156 7.44 3.70 11.71
N PHE A 157 6.76 2.76 12.37
CA PHE A 157 5.42 2.92 12.93
C PHE A 157 4.28 3.17 11.93
N GLY A 158 4.53 3.05 10.62
CA GLY A 158 3.51 3.25 9.57
C GLY A 158 3.11 4.71 9.34
N TYR A 159 1.87 4.93 8.94
CA TYR A 159 1.26 6.26 8.92
C TYR A 159 0.84 6.67 10.32
N ASP A 160 0.95 7.95 10.60
CA ASP A 160 0.57 8.52 11.89
C ASP A 160 -0.95 8.76 11.92
N GLU A 161 -1.67 8.00 12.74
CA GLU A 161 -3.13 8.14 12.83
C GLU A 161 -3.59 9.34 13.65
N GLU A 162 -2.68 10.15 14.23
CA GLU A 162 -3.06 11.44 14.85
C GLU A 162 -3.65 12.42 13.82
N PHE A 163 -3.32 12.24 12.54
CA PHE A 163 -3.89 13.03 11.44
C PHE A 163 -5.31 12.59 11.04
N ALA A 164 -5.73 11.38 11.42
CA ALA A 164 -7.05 10.86 11.10
C ALA A 164 -8.15 11.69 11.78
N GLY A 165 -9.33 11.77 11.17
CA GLY A 165 -10.40 12.70 11.58
C GLY A 165 -10.35 14.04 10.86
N ASN A 166 -9.18 14.43 10.31
CA ASN A 166 -8.93 15.73 9.70
C ASN A 166 -8.26 15.59 8.33
N TYR A 167 -8.45 16.58 7.46
CA TYR A 167 -7.95 16.49 6.08
C TYR A 167 -6.44 16.78 6.00
N GLY A 168 -5.70 15.91 5.29
CA GLY A 168 -4.39 16.20 4.73
C GLY A 168 -3.21 16.16 5.70
N ALA A 169 -2.02 16.35 5.13
CA ALA A 169 -0.69 16.33 5.78
C ALA A 169 -0.16 14.96 6.20
N GLU A 170 -1.00 13.93 6.33
CA GLU A 170 -0.58 12.58 6.73
C GLU A 170 0.36 11.93 5.69
N ASP A 171 0.05 12.08 4.41
CA ASP A 171 0.84 11.56 3.29
C ASP A 171 2.22 12.22 3.20
N PHE A 172 2.24 13.54 3.32
CA PHE A 172 3.44 14.35 3.28
C PHE A 172 4.32 14.13 4.50
N ARG A 173 3.72 14.05 5.70
CA ARG A 173 4.44 13.77 6.93
C ARG A 173 5.03 12.38 6.91
N PHE A 174 4.30 11.36 6.44
CA PHE A 174 4.82 10.01 6.27
C PHE A 174 6.12 10.00 5.44
N VAL A 175 6.11 10.65 4.28
CA VAL A 175 7.28 10.73 3.39
C VAL A 175 8.45 11.45 4.07
N LYS A 176 8.19 12.56 4.76
CA LYS A 176 9.22 13.33 5.46
C LYS A 176 9.81 12.56 6.63
N PHE A 177 8.97 11.99 7.48
CA PHE A 177 9.38 11.17 8.61
C PHE A 177 10.24 9.99 8.16
N HIS A 178 9.83 9.29 7.09
CA HIS A 178 10.65 8.23 6.51
C HIS A 178 12.03 8.73 6.08
N LYS A 179 12.10 9.88 5.41
CA LYS A 179 13.37 10.49 4.97
C LYS A 179 14.24 10.87 6.16
N ASP A 180 13.64 11.51 7.16
CA ASP A 180 14.27 11.98 8.39
C ASP A 180 14.87 10.81 9.20
N GLN A 181 14.24 9.63 9.14
CA GLN A 181 14.75 8.39 9.74
C GLN A 181 15.71 7.60 8.84
N GLY A 182 16.18 8.19 7.73
CA GLY A 182 17.20 7.60 6.85
C GLY A 182 16.67 6.63 5.78
N THR A 183 15.39 6.71 5.42
CA THR A 183 14.85 5.99 4.25
C THR A 183 15.33 6.67 2.96
N ILE A 184 15.79 5.89 1.99
CA ILE A 184 16.32 6.37 0.72
C ILE A 184 15.19 6.42 -0.31
N HIS A 185 14.84 7.62 -0.76
CA HIS A 185 13.79 7.81 -1.77
C HIS A 185 14.38 7.69 -3.17
N VAL A 186 13.84 6.79 -3.99
CA VAL A 186 14.35 6.50 -5.34
C VAL A 186 13.20 6.53 -6.33
N HIS A 187 13.37 7.14 -7.50
CA HIS A 187 12.42 6.94 -8.59
C HIS A 187 12.80 5.70 -9.38
N LEU A 188 11.83 4.85 -9.67
CA LEU A 188 12.03 3.81 -10.67
C LEU A 188 12.23 4.44 -12.06
N PRO A 189 12.97 3.78 -12.96
CA PRO A 189 13.07 4.21 -14.36
C PRO A 189 11.69 4.41 -14.99
N LYS A 190 11.53 5.41 -15.87
CA LYS A 190 10.23 5.76 -16.51
C LYS A 190 9.51 4.59 -17.19
N LYS A 191 10.23 3.56 -17.64
CA LYS A 191 9.64 2.33 -18.20
C LYS A 191 8.83 1.49 -17.20
N TYR A 192 8.99 1.75 -15.90
CA TYR A 192 8.18 1.15 -14.83
C TYR A 192 7.38 2.28 -14.17
N PHE A 193 6.08 2.29 -14.46
CA PHE A 193 5.20 3.43 -14.18
C PHE A 193 3.84 2.96 -13.72
N CYS A 194 3.04 3.88 -13.19
CA CYS A 194 1.61 3.66 -12.99
C CYS A 194 0.81 4.55 -13.94
N ILE A 195 -0.42 4.14 -14.24
CA ILE A 195 -1.34 4.82 -15.13
C ILE A 195 -2.38 5.55 -14.28
N GLU A 196 -2.65 6.82 -14.60
CA GLU A 196 -3.77 7.55 -14.02
C GLU A 196 -5.08 7.02 -14.63
N ARG A 197 -5.96 6.47 -13.80
CA ARG A 197 -7.28 6.00 -14.21
C ARG A 197 -8.20 7.18 -14.53
N GLN A 198 -8.93 7.06 -15.65
CA GLN A 198 -9.85 8.10 -16.15
C GLN A 198 -11.32 7.74 -15.93
N ASP A 199 -11.61 6.47 -15.65
CA ASP A 199 -12.93 5.93 -15.36
C ASP A 199 -13.48 6.40 -13.99
N ILE A 200 -12.66 7.07 -13.18
CA ILE A 200 -13.07 7.66 -11.91
C ILE A 200 -13.49 9.11 -12.14
N ASP A 201 -14.78 9.40 -11.94
CA ASP A 201 -15.29 10.78 -12.00
C ASP A 201 -14.78 11.59 -10.80
N ARG A 202 -13.64 12.25 -11.03
CA ARG A 202 -13.00 13.15 -10.06
C ARG A 202 -13.90 14.34 -9.73
N LYS A 203 -14.68 14.85 -10.69
CA LYS A 203 -15.53 16.03 -10.46
C LYS A 203 -16.63 15.67 -9.47
N ARG A 204 -17.36 14.57 -9.69
CA ARG A 204 -18.43 14.16 -8.79
C ARG A 204 -17.94 13.72 -7.40
N SER A 205 -16.75 13.11 -7.32
CA SER A 205 -16.23 12.56 -6.07
C SER A 205 -15.59 13.59 -5.13
N TYR A 206 -15.08 14.71 -5.65
CA TYR A 206 -14.32 15.69 -4.84
C TYR A 206 -15.10 16.95 -4.43
N HIS A 207 -16.25 17.26 -5.04
CA HIS A 207 -16.93 18.56 -4.83
C HIS A 207 -17.73 18.70 -3.52
N SER A 208 -17.93 17.63 -2.74
CA SER A 208 -18.73 17.68 -1.50
C SER A 208 -17.93 17.76 -0.20
N LEU A 209 -16.60 17.60 -0.24
CA LEU A 209 -15.78 17.49 0.96
C LEU A 209 -15.14 18.82 1.36
N ASN A 210 -15.48 19.31 2.56
CA ASN A 210 -14.78 20.45 3.16
C ASN A 210 -13.35 20.02 3.57
N ARG A 211 -12.37 20.57 2.87
CA ARG A 211 -10.93 20.35 3.05
C ARG A 211 -10.36 21.43 3.96
N ASP A 212 -10.34 21.13 5.24
CA ASP A 212 -9.78 22.03 6.26
C ASP A 212 -8.43 21.53 6.76
N LEU A 213 -7.42 22.37 6.64
CA LEU A 213 -6.05 22.10 7.09
C LEU A 213 -5.73 22.74 8.46
N SER A 214 -6.71 23.41 9.09
CA SER A 214 -6.52 24.16 10.34
C SER A 214 -6.04 23.30 11.51
N PHE A 215 -6.45 22.03 11.57
CA PHE A 215 -6.01 21.08 12.58
C PHE A 215 -4.67 20.42 12.20
N ASN A 216 -4.60 19.83 11.01
CA ASN A 216 -3.44 19.01 10.61
C ASN A 216 -2.17 19.84 10.33
N THR A 217 -2.28 21.13 9.95
CA THR A 217 -1.11 22.00 9.72
C THR A 217 -0.31 22.25 11.01
N PRO A 218 -0.92 22.70 12.13
CA PRO A 218 -0.22 22.78 13.42
C PRO A 218 0.36 21.45 13.90
N VAL A 219 -0.36 20.33 13.71
CA VAL A 219 0.13 18.99 14.09
C VAL A 219 1.40 18.64 13.31
N ASP A 220 1.40 18.85 11.99
CA ASP A 220 2.56 18.65 11.11
C ASP A 220 3.76 19.51 11.54
N ALA A 221 3.51 20.78 11.89
CA ALA A 221 4.54 21.70 12.37
C ALA A 221 5.14 21.25 13.71
N ARG A 222 4.29 20.87 14.69
CA ARG A 222 4.73 20.34 15.98
C ARG A 222 5.58 19.09 15.82
N LYS A 223 5.12 18.10 15.05
CA LYS A 223 5.87 16.85 14.80
C LYS A 223 7.23 17.09 14.16
N LYS A 224 7.32 18.09 13.27
CA LYS A 224 8.61 18.51 12.70
C LYS A 224 9.56 19.04 13.78
N LEU A 225 9.07 19.89 14.68
CA LEU A 225 9.87 20.45 15.77
C LEU A 225 10.30 19.36 16.76
N GLU A 226 9.41 18.44 17.11
CA GLU A 226 9.72 17.28 17.97
C GLU A 226 10.88 16.45 17.40
N PHE A 227 10.83 16.13 16.11
CA PHE A 227 11.95 15.44 15.46
C PHE A 227 13.23 16.29 15.47
N GLN A 228 13.14 17.58 15.15
CA GLN A 228 14.32 18.46 15.09
C GLN A 228 15.01 18.64 16.45
N TRP A 229 14.26 18.66 17.54
CA TRP A 229 14.79 18.89 18.88
C TRP A 229 15.20 17.62 19.60
N TYR A 230 14.41 16.54 19.46
CA TYR A 230 14.61 15.31 20.24
C TYR A 230 15.17 14.14 19.41
N GLY A 231 15.17 14.25 18.08
CA GLY A 231 15.83 13.31 17.19
C GLY A 231 15.10 11.97 17.03
N HIS A 232 15.88 10.88 17.06
CA HIS A 232 15.42 9.55 16.66
C HIS A 232 14.22 9.08 17.49
N GLY A 233 13.16 8.62 16.80
CA GLY A 233 11.95 8.11 17.43
C GLY A 233 10.91 9.15 17.86
N TYR A 234 11.15 10.44 17.66
CA TYR A 234 10.20 11.55 17.89
C TYR A 234 9.59 12.07 16.58
N GLY A 235 8.49 12.81 16.66
CA GLY A 235 7.76 13.34 15.49
C GLY A 235 6.78 12.33 14.87
N HIS A 236 6.46 11.26 15.59
CA HIS A 236 5.41 10.29 15.28
C HIS A 236 4.67 9.91 16.56
N SER A 237 3.34 9.91 16.55
CA SER A 237 2.51 9.64 17.75
C SER A 237 2.58 8.19 18.20
N ARG A 238 2.84 7.28 17.25
CA ARG A 238 2.75 5.81 17.40
C ARG A 238 1.33 5.33 17.72
N SER A 239 0.33 6.17 17.46
CA SER A 239 -1.06 5.73 17.43
C SER A 239 -1.31 4.99 16.12
N SER A 240 -1.69 3.72 16.20
CA SER A 240 -2.09 2.93 15.04
C SER A 240 -3.17 1.92 15.43
N PHE A 241 -4.07 1.60 14.51
CA PHE A 241 -5.13 0.60 14.68
C PHE A 241 -6.12 0.91 15.81
N ASN A 242 -6.45 2.19 16.00
CA ASN A 242 -7.41 2.63 17.02
C ASN A 242 -8.89 2.48 16.59
N PHE A 243 -9.17 1.54 15.71
CA PHE A 243 -10.49 1.29 15.15
C PHE A 243 -10.71 -0.20 14.96
N GLU A 244 -11.98 -0.62 14.99
CA GLU A 244 -12.34 -1.98 14.66
C GLU A 244 -12.41 -2.19 13.16
N HIS A 245 -11.95 -3.36 12.72
CA HIS A 245 -12.08 -3.82 11.35
C HIS A 245 -12.48 -5.29 11.32
N GLU A 246 -12.94 -5.72 10.16
CA GLU A 246 -13.26 -7.12 9.88
C GLU A 246 -12.69 -7.55 8.54
N VAL A 247 -12.52 -8.86 8.39
CA VAL A 247 -12.11 -9.50 7.14
C VAL A 247 -13.39 -9.98 6.46
N LEU A 248 -13.80 -9.32 5.38
CA LEU A 248 -15.02 -9.68 4.66
C LEU A 248 -14.81 -10.88 3.73
N ARG A 249 -13.63 -10.97 3.11
CA ARG A 249 -13.29 -12.07 2.20
C ARG A 249 -11.79 -12.34 2.20
N GLU A 250 -11.44 -13.62 2.22
CA GLU A 250 -10.12 -14.10 1.83
C GLU A 250 -10.28 -15.13 0.73
N TYR A 251 -9.51 -14.96 -0.35
CA TYR A 251 -9.38 -15.96 -1.41
C TYR A 251 -7.90 -16.13 -1.74
N TRP A 252 -7.50 -17.35 -2.00
CA TRP A 252 -6.11 -17.70 -2.24
C TRP A 252 -6.02 -18.69 -3.38
N ARG A 253 -5.19 -18.33 -4.36
CA ARG A 253 -4.82 -19.19 -5.48
C ARG A 253 -3.94 -20.34 -4.99
N GLU A 254 -3.85 -21.38 -5.79
CA GLU A 254 -2.93 -22.48 -5.52
C GLU A 254 -1.48 -21.99 -5.65
N PRO A 255 -0.62 -22.24 -4.64
CA PRO A 255 0.75 -21.77 -4.69
C PRO A 255 1.54 -22.53 -5.76
N PRO A 256 2.42 -21.85 -6.51
CA PRO A 256 3.33 -22.54 -7.42
C PRO A 256 4.31 -23.41 -6.61
N PRO A 257 4.84 -24.50 -7.20
CA PRO A 257 5.80 -25.35 -6.52
C PRO A 257 7.02 -24.53 -6.09
N PRO A 258 7.52 -24.70 -4.85
CA PRO A 258 8.66 -23.94 -4.36
C PRO A 258 9.93 -24.33 -5.13
N SER A 259 10.77 -23.35 -5.43
CA SER A 259 12.10 -23.61 -5.97
C SER A 259 13.08 -24.02 -4.86
N ILE A 260 13.89 -25.03 -5.11
CA ILE A 260 14.90 -25.51 -4.16
C ILE A 260 16.17 -24.66 -4.30
N ASP A 261 16.56 -23.96 -3.24
CA ASP A 261 17.89 -23.36 -3.12
C ASP A 261 18.79 -24.21 -2.20
N LYS A 262 19.56 -25.12 -2.80
CA LYS A 262 20.48 -26.02 -2.08
C LYS A 262 21.60 -25.28 -1.35
N SER A 263 21.90 -24.04 -1.76
CA SER A 263 23.01 -23.25 -1.20
C SER A 263 22.55 -22.36 -0.04
N TRP A 264 21.24 -22.20 0.18
CA TRP A 264 20.69 -21.27 1.17
C TRP A 264 21.27 -21.49 2.58
N LYS A 265 21.31 -22.74 3.04
CA LYS A 265 21.85 -23.08 4.37
C LYS A 265 23.33 -22.70 4.51
N ARG A 266 24.14 -22.92 3.46
CA ARG A 266 25.59 -22.70 3.48
C ARG A 266 25.95 -21.21 3.45
N ARG A 267 25.11 -20.37 2.85
CA ARG A 267 25.33 -18.92 2.71
C ARG A 267 24.90 -18.10 3.94
N TYR A 268 24.78 -18.70 5.13
CA TYR A 268 24.27 -17.99 6.31
C TYR A 268 25.17 -16.85 6.77
N LEU A 269 26.50 -17.03 6.76
CA LEU A 269 27.45 -15.96 7.14
C LEU A 269 27.34 -14.73 6.24
N LEU A 270 27.07 -14.92 4.94
CA LEU A 270 26.85 -13.81 4.01
C LEU A 270 25.62 -12.99 4.42
N ARG A 271 24.55 -13.63 4.91
CA ARG A 271 23.35 -12.93 5.38
C ARG A 271 23.55 -12.22 6.72
N THR A 272 24.50 -12.67 7.54
CA THR A 272 24.89 -11.97 8.77
C THR A 272 25.64 -10.68 8.46
N LEU A 273 26.53 -10.72 7.46
CA LEU A 273 27.39 -9.59 7.12
C LEU A 273 26.72 -8.57 6.19
N LEU A 274 25.75 -9.00 5.38
CA LEU A 274 25.15 -8.17 4.36
C LEU A 274 23.73 -7.74 4.76
N PRO A 275 23.37 -6.46 4.61
CA PRO A 275 22.02 -5.99 4.91
C PRO A 275 20.97 -6.74 4.07
N LYS A 276 19.78 -6.96 4.63
CA LYS A 276 18.65 -7.72 4.05
C LYS A 276 18.59 -7.59 2.52
N GLY A 277 18.88 -8.68 1.78
CA GLY A 277 18.75 -8.68 0.30
C GLY A 277 19.68 -9.58 -0.51
N TRP A 278 20.37 -10.53 0.12
CA TRP A 278 21.11 -11.59 -0.58
C TRP A 278 20.34 -12.90 -0.58
#